data_AF-A0A9W9ELY5-F1
#
_entry.id   AF-A0A9W9ELY5-F1
#
_cell.length_a   1.000
_cell.length_b   1.000
_cell.length_c   1.000
_cell.angle_alpha   90.00
_cell.angle_beta   90.00
_cell.angle_gamma   90.00
#
_symmetry.space_group_name_H-M   'P 1'
#
loop_
_entity.id
_entity.type
_entity.pdbx_description
1 polymer ?
#
loop_
_entity_poly.entity_id
_entity_poly.type
_entity_poly.pdbx_seq_one_letter_code
_entity_poly.pdbx_strand_id
1 'polypeptide(L)'
;MPPACRNSLSSSFGPTRLYSQGSPVSRLARNVSPRPGTAAETYVAYGMTQKLFEACSSQADYKVPQIAQKVPVPTTEAGEHLGVGESWWYQELGLRPTFSTWSQVTFLHMYLLTVRLRALPSRDSVQTYSRHLIDHFSHNAEHRMDVLHDLGSRAIRNKYLKDLFIQWRGILAAYDEGLVKGDAVLGAAVWRNLWKASPTGPDGQEIDWTKVAWVVAYMRRVLSELSKMNEADLVFALGQGGAKDSGIFGYSEVDKKLAQASG
;
A
#
# COMPACT_ATOMS: atom_id res chain seq x y z
N MET A 1 15.77 7.40 -64.85
CA MET A 1 15.29 6.80 -63.59
C MET A 1 16.46 6.68 -62.62
N PRO A 2 16.59 7.56 -61.62
CA PRO A 2 17.51 7.40 -60.50
C PRO A 2 16.80 6.80 -59.27
N PRO A 3 17.50 6.12 -58.35
CA PRO A 3 16.89 5.52 -57.17
C PRO A 3 16.63 6.56 -56.07
N ALA A 4 15.48 6.43 -55.42
CA ALA A 4 14.97 7.32 -54.38
C ALA A 4 15.69 7.13 -53.03
N CYS A 5 16.13 8.25 -52.42
CA CYS A 5 16.49 8.33 -51.01
C CYS A 5 15.26 8.01 -50.13
N ARG A 6 15.37 6.98 -49.28
CA ARG A 6 14.44 6.78 -48.15
C ARG A 6 14.99 7.50 -46.92
N ASN A 7 14.37 8.64 -46.58
CA ASN A 7 14.47 9.21 -45.24
C ASN A 7 13.53 8.43 -44.31
N SER A 8 14.09 7.67 -43.37
CA SER A 8 13.33 7.10 -42.25
C SER A 8 13.28 8.12 -41.11
N LEU A 9 12.17 8.86 -41.02
CA LEU A 9 11.82 9.60 -39.80
C LEU A 9 11.28 8.60 -38.78
N SER A 10 12.09 8.24 -37.79
CA SER A 10 11.62 7.54 -36.59
C SER A 10 10.93 8.55 -35.67
N SER A 11 9.59 8.60 -35.74
CA SER A 11 8.79 9.32 -34.74
C SER A 11 8.78 8.51 -33.43
N SER A 12 9.62 8.91 -32.48
CA SER A 12 9.58 8.41 -31.10
C SER A 12 8.42 9.03 -30.34
N PHE A 13 7.21 8.46 -30.51
CA PHE A 13 6.09 8.72 -29.61
C PHE A 13 6.32 7.98 -28.28
N GLY A 14 7.12 8.58 -27.41
CA GLY A 14 7.08 8.26 -25.99
C GLY A 14 5.87 8.93 -25.34
N PRO A 15 5.13 8.28 -24.42
CA PRO A 15 4.04 8.93 -23.72
C PRO A 15 4.55 10.17 -22.96
N THR A 16 4.02 11.33 -23.32
CA THR A 16 4.35 12.61 -22.67
C THR A 16 3.86 12.56 -21.23
N ARG A 17 4.80 12.43 -20.28
CA ARG A 17 4.49 12.45 -18.84
C ARG A 17 4.11 13.87 -18.42
N LEU A 18 2.81 14.15 -18.33
CA LEU A 18 2.27 15.36 -17.73
C LEU A 18 2.35 15.26 -16.20
N TYR A 19 3.55 15.32 -15.63
CA TYR A 19 3.66 15.63 -14.21
C TYR A 19 3.19 17.07 -13.99
N SER A 20 2.41 17.31 -12.93
CA SER A 20 2.16 18.66 -12.43
C SER A 20 3.51 19.41 -12.34
N GLN A 21 3.52 20.70 -12.67
CA GLN A 21 4.68 21.59 -12.48
C GLN A 21 5.24 21.35 -11.06
N GLY A 22 6.33 20.58 -10.95
CA GLY A 22 6.77 20.03 -9.67
C GLY A 22 6.95 21.12 -8.61
N SER A 23 6.70 20.76 -7.35
CA SER A 23 6.86 21.69 -6.22
C SER A 23 8.28 22.29 -6.20
N PRO A 24 8.50 23.44 -5.53
CA PRO A 24 9.84 23.99 -5.34
C PRO A 24 10.84 22.95 -4.78
N VAL A 25 10.37 22.06 -3.89
CA VAL A 25 11.16 20.97 -3.31
C VAL A 25 11.54 19.95 -4.38
N SER A 26 10.60 19.54 -5.24
CA SER A 26 10.85 18.63 -6.36
C SER A 26 11.87 19.19 -7.36
N ARG A 27 11.81 20.49 -7.64
CA ARG A 27 12.78 21.16 -8.55
C ARG A 27 14.19 21.15 -7.98
N LEU A 28 14.33 21.40 -6.68
CA LEU A 28 15.62 21.35 -5.99
C LEU A 28 16.16 19.91 -5.94
N ALA A 29 15.30 18.94 -5.59
CA ALA A 29 15.66 17.53 -5.50
C ALA A 29 16.18 16.98 -6.84
N ARG A 30 15.58 17.40 -7.97
CA ARG A 30 15.98 16.96 -9.31
C ARG A 30 17.45 17.21 -9.65
N ASN A 31 18.03 18.28 -9.10
CA ASN A 31 19.42 18.66 -9.35
C ASN A 31 20.42 17.91 -8.44
N VAL A 32 19.92 17.23 -7.40
CA VAL A 32 20.73 16.55 -6.38
C VAL A 32 20.45 15.03 -6.37
N SER A 33 19.51 14.55 -7.20
CA SER A 33 19.16 13.14 -7.29
C SER A 33 20.36 12.30 -7.72
N PRO A 34 20.71 11.24 -6.96
CA PRO A 34 21.78 10.32 -7.35
C PRO A 34 21.42 9.59 -8.65
N ARG A 35 22.45 9.19 -9.40
CA ARG A 35 22.26 8.42 -10.65
C ARG A 35 21.67 7.03 -10.34
N PRO A 36 20.76 6.52 -11.20
CA PRO A 36 20.24 5.17 -11.05
C PRO A 36 21.35 4.10 -10.98
N GLY A 37 21.16 3.08 -10.14
CA GLY A 37 22.08 1.97 -9.91
C GLY A 37 23.27 2.27 -9.02
N THR A 38 23.37 3.47 -8.43
CA THR A 38 24.50 3.86 -7.57
C THR A 38 24.25 3.57 -6.09
N ALA A 39 25.32 3.36 -5.31
CA ALA A 39 25.21 3.22 -3.85
C ALA A 39 24.55 4.42 -3.17
N ALA A 40 24.75 5.63 -3.72
CA ALA A 40 24.10 6.85 -3.25
C ALA A 40 22.57 6.80 -3.48
N GLU A 41 22.12 6.23 -4.61
CA GLU A 41 20.69 6.00 -4.83
C GLU A 41 20.14 4.97 -3.84
N THR A 42 20.82 3.85 -3.61
CA THR A 42 20.38 2.83 -2.64
C THR A 42 20.13 3.44 -1.26
N TYR A 43 21.05 4.27 -0.76
CA TYR A 43 20.91 4.91 0.56
C TYR A 43 19.73 5.90 0.61
N VAL A 44 19.62 6.75 -0.41
CA VAL A 44 18.54 7.73 -0.51
C VAL A 44 17.18 7.04 -0.67
N ALA A 45 17.11 6.01 -1.52
CA ALA A 45 15.91 5.19 -1.71
C ALA A 45 15.53 4.46 -0.43
N TYR A 46 16.49 3.93 0.33
CA TYR A 46 16.23 3.29 1.63
C TYR A 46 15.53 4.23 2.62
N GLY A 47 16.05 5.45 2.83
CA GLY A 47 15.42 6.43 3.73
C GLY A 47 14.07 6.93 3.22
N MET A 48 13.91 7.12 1.91
CA MET A 48 12.62 7.50 1.32
C MET A 48 11.56 6.40 1.49
N THR A 49 11.91 5.17 1.12
CA THR A 49 11.03 4.00 1.25
C THR A 49 10.67 3.69 2.69
N GLN A 50 11.54 4.01 3.67
CA GLN A 50 11.20 3.89 5.08
C GLN A 50 10.01 4.79 5.45
N LYS A 51 10.07 6.08 5.10
CA LYS A 51 8.96 7.03 5.36
C LYS A 51 7.68 6.63 4.64
N LEU A 52 7.82 6.17 3.39
CA LEU A 52 6.69 5.68 2.61
C LEU A 52 6.05 4.45 3.27
N PHE A 53 6.86 3.52 3.77
CA PHE A 53 6.39 2.34 4.50
C PHE A 53 5.73 2.71 5.84
N GLU A 54 6.30 3.64 6.59
CA GLU A 54 5.71 4.16 7.84
C GLU A 54 4.31 4.76 7.58
N ALA A 55 4.14 5.50 6.47
CA ALA A 55 2.84 6.03 6.07
C ALA A 55 1.83 4.91 5.71
N CYS A 56 2.28 3.81 5.09
CA CYS A 56 1.43 2.65 4.81
C CYS A 56 1.04 1.88 6.08
N SER A 57 2.02 1.59 6.93
CA SER A 57 1.86 0.71 8.10
C SER A 57 1.05 1.36 9.23
N SER A 58 1.04 2.70 9.30
CA SER A 58 0.25 3.46 10.27
C SER A 58 -1.26 3.43 10.02
N GLN A 59 -1.72 3.09 8.81
CA GLN A 59 -3.14 3.14 8.43
C GLN A 59 -4.03 2.17 9.22
N ALA A 60 -3.48 1.03 9.63
CA ALA A 60 -4.16 0.04 10.46
C ALA A 60 -3.31 -0.30 11.68
N ASP A 61 -2.67 0.70 12.27
CA ASP A 61 -1.91 0.46 13.50
C ASP A 61 -2.85 0.09 14.65
N TYR A 62 -2.38 -0.80 15.52
CA TYR A 62 -3.14 -1.34 16.64
C TYR A 62 -2.19 -1.64 17.80
N LYS A 63 -2.76 -1.69 19.01
CA LYS A 63 -2.06 -2.01 20.25
C LYS A 63 -2.64 -3.28 20.85
N VAL A 64 -1.82 -4.01 21.60
CA VAL A 64 -2.25 -5.18 22.40
C VAL A 64 -1.94 -4.89 23.86
N PRO A 65 -2.75 -4.07 24.56
CA PRO A 65 -2.43 -3.62 25.92
C PRO A 65 -2.27 -4.77 26.92
N GLN A 66 -2.91 -5.91 26.66
CA GLN A 66 -2.86 -7.11 27.50
C GLN A 66 -1.45 -7.69 27.64
N ILE A 67 -0.60 -7.55 26.62
CA ILE A 67 0.80 -8.00 26.69
C ILE A 67 1.57 -7.23 27.76
N ALA A 68 1.46 -5.90 27.78
CA ALA A 68 2.12 -5.06 28.78
C ALA A 68 1.56 -5.31 30.19
N GLN A 69 0.27 -5.61 30.28
CA GLN A 69 -0.42 -5.95 31.53
C GLN A 69 -0.18 -7.40 31.99
N LYS A 70 0.49 -8.24 31.18
CA LYS A 70 0.71 -9.67 31.42
C LYS A 70 -0.59 -10.44 31.69
N VAL A 71 -1.69 -10.04 31.04
CA VAL A 71 -2.98 -10.73 31.10
C VAL A 71 -3.23 -11.48 29.79
N PRO A 72 -4.07 -12.54 29.77
CA PRO A 72 -4.37 -13.27 28.55
C PRO A 72 -4.90 -12.35 27.44
N VAL A 73 -4.33 -12.47 26.25
CA VAL A 73 -4.76 -11.72 25.07
C VAL A 73 -6.04 -12.36 24.52
N PRO A 74 -7.13 -11.59 24.32
CA PRO A 74 -8.33 -12.11 23.68
C PRO A 74 -8.01 -12.62 22.27
N THR A 75 -8.61 -13.73 21.87
CA THR A 75 -8.44 -14.30 20.54
C THR A 75 -9.75 -14.35 19.77
N THR A 76 -9.65 -14.26 18.45
CA THR A 76 -10.76 -14.58 17.55
C THR A 76 -11.01 -16.09 17.52
N GLU A 77 -12.15 -16.50 16.95
CA GLU A 77 -12.46 -17.92 16.69
C GLU A 77 -11.37 -18.65 15.89
N ALA A 78 -10.66 -17.92 15.02
CA ALA A 78 -9.54 -18.45 14.24
C ALA A 78 -8.20 -18.45 15.01
N GLY A 79 -8.19 -18.08 16.30
CA GLY A 79 -7.00 -18.04 17.15
C GLY A 79 -6.14 -16.79 17.00
N GLU A 80 -6.56 -15.78 16.23
CA GLU A 80 -5.78 -14.53 16.08
C GLU A 80 -5.92 -13.65 17.32
N HIS A 81 -4.81 -13.13 17.86
CA HIS A 81 -4.83 -12.13 18.92
C HIS A 81 -5.59 -10.87 18.48
N LEU A 82 -6.49 -10.40 19.34
CA LEU A 82 -7.29 -9.21 19.13
C LEU A 82 -6.68 -8.04 19.91
N GLY A 83 -6.36 -6.97 19.20
CA GLY A 83 -5.87 -5.71 19.77
C GLY A 83 -6.97 -4.66 19.90
N VAL A 84 -6.53 -3.40 19.97
CA VAL A 84 -7.36 -2.20 19.96
C VAL A 84 -6.74 -1.23 18.95
N GLY A 85 -7.57 -0.68 18.05
CA GLY A 85 -7.16 0.30 17.05
C GLY A 85 -8.31 1.27 16.76
N GLU A 86 -7.97 2.46 16.29
CA GLU A 86 -8.92 3.58 16.13
C GLU A 86 -9.09 4.02 14.68
N SER A 87 -8.43 3.37 13.71
CA SER A 87 -8.56 3.78 12.32
C SER A 87 -9.95 3.46 11.74
N TRP A 88 -10.32 4.18 10.68
CA TRP A 88 -11.58 3.96 9.95
C TRP A 88 -11.74 2.53 9.42
N TRP A 89 -10.61 1.84 9.16
CA TRP A 89 -10.61 0.42 8.80
C TRP A 89 -11.28 -0.45 9.87
N TYR A 90 -11.17 -0.07 11.15
CA TYR A 90 -11.82 -0.75 12.25
C TYR A 90 -13.21 -0.18 12.54
N GLN A 91 -13.34 1.15 12.59
CA GLN A 91 -14.57 1.81 13.01
C GLN A 91 -15.68 1.79 11.94
N GLU A 92 -15.35 2.11 10.69
CA GLU A 92 -16.33 2.22 9.60
C GLU A 92 -16.52 0.87 8.89
N LEU A 93 -15.42 0.15 8.62
CA LEU A 93 -15.50 -1.13 7.92
C LEU A 93 -15.80 -2.30 8.88
N GLY A 94 -15.59 -2.13 10.18
CA GLY A 94 -15.79 -3.18 11.18
C GLY A 94 -14.72 -4.26 11.18
N LEU A 95 -13.57 -4.05 10.52
CA LEU A 95 -12.48 -5.03 10.54
C LEU A 95 -11.94 -5.19 11.97
N ARG A 96 -11.42 -6.38 12.29
CA ARG A 96 -10.86 -6.65 13.61
C ARG A 96 -9.40 -6.15 13.67
N PRO A 97 -8.97 -5.50 14.77
CA PRO A 97 -7.57 -5.09 14.95
C PRO A 97 -6.66 -6.30 15.25
N THR A 98 -6.36 -7.09 14.23
CA THR A 98 -5.43 -8.23 14.29
C THR A 98 -4.21 -8.01 13.40
N PHE A 99 -3.16 -8.81 13.62
CA PHE A 99 -1.97 -8.82 12.76
C PHE A 99 -2.31 -9.10 11.29
N SER A 100 -3.27 -10.00 11.06
CA SER A 100 -3.74 -10.33 9.71
C SER A 100 -4.33 -9.09 9.05
N THR A 101 -5.26 -8.39 9.71
CA THR A 101 -5.86 -7.16 9.17
C THR A 101 -4.82 -6.07 8.95
N TRP A 102 -3.92 -5.85 9.91
CA TRP A 102 -2.83 -4.88 9.73
C TRP A 102 -1.96 -5.20 8.50
N SER A 103 -1.56 -6.47 8.31
CA SER A 103 -0.72 -6.86 7.17
C SER A 103 -1.44 -6.65 5.83
N GLN A 104 -2.73 -6.99 5.75
CA GLN A 104 -3.52 -6.84 4.53
C GLN A 104 -3.79 -5.37 4.17
N VAL A 105 -4.10 -4.53 5.16
CA VAL A 105 -4.25 -3.09 4.93
C VAL A 105 -2.90 -2.46 4.56
N THR A 106 -1.81 -2.87 5.21
CA THR A 106 -0.46 -2.39 4.86
C THR A 106 -0.08 -2.79 3.44
N PHE A 107 -0.37 -4.02 3.02
CA PHE A 107 -0.16 -4.48 1.64
C PHE A 107 -1.01 -3.70 0.64
N LEU A 108 -2.26 -3.35 0.97
CA LEU A 108 -3.08 -2.50 0.10
C LEU A 108 -2.39 -1.15 -0.15
N HIS A 109 -1.87 -0.48 0.88
CA HIS A 109 -1.18 0.80 0.71
C HIS A 109 0.17 0.66 0.00
N MET A 110 0.95 -0.39 0.33
CA MET A 110 2.18 -0.71 -0.38
C MET A 110 1.92 -1.00 -1.86
N TYR A 111 0.78 -1.62 -2.20
CA TYR A 111 0.37 -1.83 -3.59
C TYR A 111 0.12 -0.50 -4.30
N LEU A 112 -0.65 0.41 -3.69
CA LEU A 112 -0.93 1.74 -4.25
C LEU A 112 0.37 2.50 -4.53
N LEU A 113 1.34 2.44 -3.62
CA LEU A 113 2.69 2.98 -3.85
C LEU A 113 3.42 2.24 -4.95
N THR A 114 3.38 0.91 -4.98
CA THR A 114 4.08 0.11 -5.99
C THR A 114 3.58 0.44 -7.40
N VAL A 115 2.27 0.67 -7.59
CA VAL A 115 1.72 1.16 -8.86
C VAL A 115 2.39 2.46 -9.28
N ARG A 116 2.51 3.43 -8.37
CA ARG A 116 3.18 4.71 -8.66
C ARG A 116 4.69 4.54 -8.87
N LEU A 117 5.37 3.71 -8.08
CA LEU A 117 6.80 3.44 -8.19
C LEU A 117 7.15 2.70 -9.48
N ARG A 118 6.24 1.90 -10.06
CA ARG A 118 6.46 1.31 -11.39
C ARG A 118 6.53 2.34 -12.53
N ALA A 119 6.11 3.59 -12.28
CA ALA A 119 6.26 4.70 -13.21
C ALA A 119 7.58 5.49 -13.07
N LEU A 120 8.53 5.03 -12.25
CA LEU A 120 9.88 5.60 -12.19
C LEU A 120 10.58 5.56 -13.56
N PRO A 121 11.53 6.46 -13.85
CA PRO A 121 12.18 6.54 -15.15
C PRO A 121 13.15 5.37 -15.41
N SER A 122 13.75 4.78 -14.36
CA SER A 122 14.72 3.70 -14.47
C SER A 122 14.19 2.40 -13.86
N ARG A 123 14.43 1.28 -14.54
CA ARG A 123 14.13 -0.07 -14.06
C ARG A 123 14.87 -0.39 -12.76
N ASP A 124 16.11 0.06 -12.63
CA ASP A 124 16.94 -0.20 -11.45
C ASP A 124 16.39 0.53 -10.23
N SER A 125 15.88 1.75 -10.41
CA SER A 125 15.16 2.48 -9.37
C SER A 125 13.89 1.72 -8.95
N VAL A 126 13.08 1.23 -9.91
CA VAL A 126 11.88 0.42 -9.58
C VAL A 126 12.25 -0.79 -8.72
N GLN A 127 13.31 -1.53 -9.08
CA GLN A 127 13.75 -2.70 -8.33
C GLN A 127 14.25 -2.33 -6.93
N THR A 128 15.06 -1.28 -6.83
CA THR A 128 15.65 -0.80 -5.57
C THR A 128 14.55 -0.37 -4.60
N TYR A 129 13.60 0.45 -5.05
CA TYR A 129 12.48 0.89 -4.21
C TYR A 129 11.57 -0.28 -3.82
N SER A 130 11.26 -1.18 -4.76
CA SER A 130 10.41 -2.35 -4.48
C SER A 130 11.04 -3.26 -3.44
N ARG A 131 12.36 -3.48 -3.53
CA ARG A 131 13.14 -4.27 -2.56
C ARG A 131 13.11 -3.64 -1.17
N HIS A 132 13.46 -2.35 -1.05
CA HIS A 132 13.47 -1.71 0.26
C HIS A 132 12.08 -1.66 0.90
N LEU A 133 11.02 -1.43 0.11
CA LEU A 133 9.65 -1.41 0.65
C LEU A 133 9.24 -2.75 1.27
N ILE A 134 9.59 -3.88 0.64
CA ILE A 134 9.29 -5.21 1.21
C ILE A 134 10.24 -5.58 2.37
N ASP A 135 11.49 -5.12 2.34
CA ASP A 135 12.44 -5.29 3.45
C ASP A 135 11.91 -4.57 4.72
N HIS A 136 11.47 -3.30 4.58
CA HIS A 136 10.86 -2.53 5.68
C HIS A 136 9.61 -3.20 6.26
N PHE A 137 8.72 -3.71 5.38
CA PHE A 137 7.56 -4.50 5.82
C PHE A 137 7.99 -5.73 6.61
N SER A 138 8.97 -6.50 6.11
CA SER A 138 9.41 -7.74 6.74
C SER A 138 9.99 -7.49 8.13
N HIS A 139 10.78 -6.42 8.30
CA HIS A 139 11.32 -6.02 9.60
C HIS A 139 10.21 -5.60 10.58
N ASN A 140 9.24 -4.80 10.13
CA ASN A 140 8.13 -4.38 11.00
C ASN A 140 7.21 -5.55 11.37
N ALA A 141 6.94 -6.45 10.43
CA ALA A 141 6.16 -7.66 10.66
C ALA A 141 6.85 -8.58 11.67
N GLU A 142 8.17 -8.79 11.55
CA GLU A 142 8.93 -9.56 12.54
C GLU A 142 8.84 -8.94 13.93
N HIS A 143 9.06 -7.62 14.03
CA HIS A 143 8.97 -6.89 15.29
C HIS A 143 7.58 -7.01 15.93
N ARG A 144 6.50 -6.86 15.15
CA ARG A 144 5.13 -7.02 15.66
C ARG A 144 4.85 -8.44 16.12
N MET A 145 5.31 -9.47 15.39
CA MET A 145 5.16 -10.86 15.82
C MET A 145 5.87 -11.13 17.15
N ASP A 146 7.06 -10.56 17.33
CA ASP A 146 7.84 -10.68 18.57
C ASP A 146 7.18 -9.94 19.73
N VAL A 147 6.85 -8.65 19.54
CA VAL A 147 6.43 -7.75 20.63
C VAL A 147 4.93 -7.81 20.94
N LEU A 148 4.07 -7.89 19.92
CA LEU A 148 2.61 -7.82 20.10
C LEU A 148 1.96 -9.21 20.20
N HIS A 149 2.67 -10.25 19.78
CA HIS A 149 2.12 -11.61 19.71
C HIS A 149 2.94 -12.66 20.47
N ASP A 150 4.01 -12.26 21.15
CA ASP A 150 4.89 -13.15 21.93
C ASP A 150 5.38 -14.36 21.13
N LEU A 151 5.54 -14.19 19.81
CA LEU A 151 6.08 -15.22 18.91
C LEU A 151 7.62 -15.18 18.96
N GLY A 152 8.19 -15.53 20.12
CA GLY A 152 9.63 -15.50 20.36
C GLY A 152 10.45 -16.49 19.51
N SER A 153 9.80 -17.50 18.92
CA SER A 153 10.47 -18.46 18.04
C SER A 153 10.80 -17.86 16.68
N ARG A 154 12.09 -17.60 16.45
CA ARG A 154 12.61 -17.13 15.15
C ARG A 154 12.23 -18.05 13.99
N ALA A 155 12.21 -19.37 14.20
CA ALA A 155 11.84 -20.33 13.15
C ALA A 155 10.37 -20.15 12.73
N ILE A 156 9.47 -19.95 13.71
CA ILE A 156 8.05 -19.68 13.44
C ILE A 156 7.92 -18.35 12.71
N ARG A 157 8.54 -17.27 13.21
CA ARG A 157 8.49 -15.95 12.54
C ARG A 157 8.97 -16.02 11.09
N ASN A 158 10.08 -16.72 10.82
CA ASN A 158 10.59 -16.89 9.46
C ASN A 158 9.63 -17.65 8.53
N LYS A 159 8.88 -18.62 9.06
CA LYS A 159 7.82 -19.28 8.29
C LYS A 159 6.70 -18.29 7.95
N TYR A 160 6.21 -17.54 8.95
CA TYR A 160 5.19 -16.52 8.74
C TYR A 160 5.62 -15.43 7.74
N LEU A 161 6.87 -14.96 7.79
CA LEU A 161 7.40 -13.98 6.82
C LEU A 161 7.39 -14.52 5.39
N LYS A 162 7.72 -15.81 5.19
CA LYS A 162 7.63 -16.46 3.87
C LYS A 162 6.18 -16.53 3.38
N ASP A 163 5.26 -16.88 4.28
CA ASP A 163 3.83 -16.95 3.95
C ASP A 163 3.29 -15.55 3.57
N LEU A 164 3.66 -14.50 4.33
CA LEU A 164 3.35 -13.11 4.03
C LEU A 164 3.94 -12.65 2.68
N PHE A 165 5.16 -13.07 2.34
CA PHE A 165 5.76 -12.75 1.05
C PHE A 165 5.01 -13.38 -0.13
N ILE A 166 4.51 -14.60 0.03
CA ILE A 166 3.63 -15.24 -0.96
C ILE A 166 2.31 -14.47 -1.08
N GLN A 167 1.69 -14.09 0.05
CA GLN A 167 0.47 -13.28 0.07
C GLN A 167 0.67 -11.94 -0.64
N TRP A 168 1.77 -11.24 -0.38
CA TRP A 168 2.12 -9.98 -1.05
C TRP A 168 2.13 -10.12 -2.58
N ARG A 169 2.72 -11.21 -3.11
CA ARG A 169 2.73 -11.49 -4.54
C ARG A 169 1.34 -11.78 -5.10
N GLY A 170 0.50 -12.49 -4.34
CA GLY A 170 -0.90 -12.72 -4.71
C GLY A 170 -1.72 -11.43 -4.77
N ILE A 171 -1.46 -10.51 -3.82
CA ILE A 171 -2.08 -9.19 -3.78
C ILE A 171 -1.68 -8.36 -4.99
N LEU A 172 -0.39 -8.30 -5.33
CA LEU A 172 0.10 -7.61 -6.53
C LEU A 172 -0.65 -8.07 -7.79
N ALA A 173 -0.72 -9.39 -8.00
CA ALA A 173 -1.37 -9.97 -9.18
C ALA A 173 -2.88 -9.66 -9.22
N ALA A 174 -3.58 -9.84 -8.10
CA ALA A 174 -5.03 -9.69 -8.08
C ALA A 174 -5.48 -8.23 -8.15
N TYR A 175 -4.76 -7.30 -7.53
CA TYR A 175 -5.08 -5.89 -7.66
C TYR A 175 -4.71 -5.36 -9.04
N ASP A 176 -3.61 -5.82 -9.65
CA ASP A 176 -3.29 -5.49 -11.05
C ASP A 176 -4.41 -5.96 -12.00
N GLU A 177 -4.90 -7.19 -11.81
CA GLU A 177 -6.04 -7.71 -12.55
C GLU A 177 -7.30 -6.86 -12.34
N GLY A 178 -7.61 -6.50 -11.09
CA GLY A 178 -8.76 -5.66 -10.75
C GLY A 178 -8.68 -4.26 -11.37
N LEU A 179 -7.51 -3.61 -11.36
CA LEU A 179 -7.35 -2.29 -11.98
C LEU A 179 -7.63 -2.33 -13.49
N VAL A 180 -7.24 -3.41 -14.18
CA VAL A 180 -7.40 -3.58 -15.63
C VAL A 180 -8.81 -4.02 -16.00
N LYS A 181 -9.41 -4.97 -15.26
CA LYS A 181 -10.70 -5.58 -15.61
C LYS A 181 -11.92 -4.81 -15.09
N GLY A 182 -11.73 -3.89 -14.15
CA GLY A 182 -12.80 -3.02 -13.65
C GLY A 182 -13.18 -3.28 -12.19
N ASP A 183 -14.07 -2.44 -11.68
CA ASP A 183 -14.33 -2.31 -10.23
C ASP A 183 -14.96 -3.55 -9.59
N ALA A 184 -15.71 -4.35 -10.34
CA ALA A 184 -16.23 -5.63 -9.83
C ALA A 184 -15.10 -6.62 -9.52
N VAL A 185 -14.10 -6.73 -10.41
CA VAL A 185 -12.94 -7.62 -10.22
C VAL A 185 -12.03 -7.08 -9.11
N LEU A 186 -11.85 -5.75 -9.07
CA LEU A 186 -11.12 -5.10 -7.97
C LEU A 186 -11.81 -5.31 -6.62
N GLY A 187 -13.14 -5.18 -6.57
CA GLY A 187 -13.96 -5.44 -5.39
C GLY A 187 -13.84 -6.88 -4.91
N ALA A 188 -13.86 -7.86 -5.81
CA ALA A 188 -13.63 -9.26 -5.47
C ALA A 188 -12.23 -9.49 -4.88
N ALA A 189 -11.19 -8.84 -5.42
CA ALA A 189 -9.83 -8.91 -4.87
C ALA A 189 -9.74 -8.26 -3.48
N VAL A 190 -10.38 -7.11 -3.29
CA VAL A 190 -10.47 -6.39 -2.00
C VAL A 190 -11.17 -7.26 -0.96
N TRP A 191 -12.34 -7.84 -1.30
CA TRP A 191 -13.09 -8.74 -0.44
C TRP A 191 -12.26 -9.95 -0.01
N ARG A 192 -11.59 -10.62 -0.96
CA ARG A 192 -10.75 -11.79 -0.67
C ARG A 192 -9.61 -11.45 0.29
N ASN A 193 -8.99 -10.27 0.15
CA ASN A 193 -7.81 -9.91 0.93
C ASN A 193 -8.18 -9.31 2.30
N LEU A 194 -9.14 -8.38 2.38
CA LEU A 194 -9.49 -7.70 3.64
C LEU A 194 -10.52 -8.46 4.48
N TRP A 195 -11.48 -9.13 3.84
CA TRP A 195 -12.51 -9.93 4.51
C TRP A 195 -12.26 -11.44 4.41
N LYS A 196 -11.06 -11.84 3.95
CA LYS A 196 -10.64 -13.26 3.86
C LYS A 196 -11.61 -14.14 3.05
N ALA A 197 -12.28 -13.56 2.06
CA ALA A 197 -13.36 -14.21 1.29
C ALA A 197 -14.51 -14.74 2.17
N SER A 198 -14.73 -14.14 3.34
CA SER A 198 -15.84 -14.48 4.21
C SER A 198 -17.15 -13.91 3.67
N PRO A 199 -18.23 -14.71 3.55
CA PRO A 199 -19.56 -14.18 3.24
C PRO A 199 -20.17 -13.42 4.42
N THR A 200 -19.60 -13.59 5.62
CA THR A 200 -20.02 -12.89 6.83
C THR A 200 -18.99 -11.85 7.27
N GLY A 201 -19.49 -10.70 7.69
CA GLY A 201 -18.70 -9.67 8.34
C GLY A 201 -18.18 -10.11 9.70
N PRO A 202 -17.28 -9.32 10.32
CA PRO A 202 -16.71 -9.63 11.62
C PRO A 202 -17.71 -9.65 12.79
N ASP A 203 -18.92 -9.17 12.58
CA ASP A 203 -20.06 -9.19 13.49
C ASP A 203 -20.97 -10.42 13.30
N GLY A 204 -20.63 -11.32 12.36
CA GLY A 204 -21.39 -12.52 12.04
C GLY A 204 -22.58 -12.28 11.11
N GLN A 205 -22.80 -11.03 10.66
CA GLN A 205 -23.85 -10.69 9.71
C GLN A 205 -23.35 -10.88 8.27
N GLU A 206 -24.26 -10.87 7.30
CA GLU A 206 -23.86 -10.87 5.88
C GLU A 206 -22.98 -9.65 5.58
N ILE A 207 -21.99 -9.82 4.69
CA ILE A 207 -21.09 -8.73 4.35
C ILE A 207 -21.86 -7.57 3.70
N ASP A 208 -21.65 -6.37 4.24
CA ASP A 208 -22.11 -5.14 3.61
C ASP A 208 -21.21 -4.82 2.41
N TRP A 209 -21.69 -5.14 1.21
CA TRP A 209 -20.98 -4.90 -0.06
C TRP A 209 -20.68 -3.41 -0.30
N THR A 210 -21.41 -2.50 0.33
CA THR A 210 -21.13 -1.05 0.26
C THR A 210 -19.75 -0.74 0.82
N LYS A 211 -19.33 -1.44 1.89
CA LYS A 211 -18.00 -1.30 2.49
C LYS A 211 -16.88 -1.74 1.56
N VAL A 212 -17.11 -2.81 0.79
CA VAL A 212 -16.18 -3.24 -0.27
C VAL A 212 -16.07 -2.17 -1.34
N ALA A 213 -17.20 -1.60 -1.78
CA ALA A 213 -17.24 -0.52 -2.76
C ALA A 213 -16.52 0.75 -2.27
N TRP A 214 -16.63 1.10 -0.97
CA TRP A 214 -15.87 2.22 -0.39
C TRP A 214 -14.37 2.03 -0.53
N VAL A 215 -13.85 0.83 -0.28
CA VAL A 215 -12.43 0.53 -0.43
C VAL A 215 -12.00 0.59 -1.90
N VAL A 216 -12.84 0.14 -2.83
CA VAL A 216 -12.57 0.28 -4.28
C VAL A 216 -12.49 1.75 -4.68
N ALA A 217 -13.46 2.57 -4.27
CA ALA A 217 -13.47 4.01 -4.52
C ALA A 217 -12.23 4.69 -3.93
N TYR A 218 -11.88 4.34 -2.69
CA TYR A 218 -10.65 4.77 -2.01
C TYR A 218 -9.40 4.44 -2.83
N MET A 219 -9.24 3.19 -3.29
CA MET A 219 -8.08 2.79 -4.11
C MET A 219 -8.01 3.60 -5.41
N ARG A 220 -9.13 3.83 -6.09
CA ARG A 220 -9.18 4.62 -7.34
C ARG A 220 -8.79 6.09 -7.10
N ARG A 221 -9.32 6.71 -6.04
CA ARG A 221 -8.96 8.07 -5.64
C ARG A 221 -7.49 8.18 -5.32
N VAL A 222 -6.97 7.31 -4.45
CA VAL A 222 -5.56 7.36 -4.03
C VAL A 222 -4.62 7.17 -5.21
N LEU A 223 -4.90 6.23 -6.12
CA LEU A 223 -4.08 6.07 -7.34
C LEU A 223 -4.11 7.33 -8.22
N SER A 224 -5.27 7.96 -8.38
CA SER A 224 -5.41 9.21 -9.12
C SER A 224 -4.58 10.34 -8.48
N GLU A 225 -4.58 10.46 -7.15
CA GLU A 225 -3.79 11.45 -6.43
C GLU A 225 -2.28 11.17 -6.52
N LEU A 226 -1.86 9.93 -6.28
CA LEU A 226 -0.46 9.51 -6.40
C LEU A 226 0.10 9.71 -7.81
N SER A 227 -0.72 9.51 -8.85
CA SER A 227 -0.32 9.69 -10.25
C SER A 227 0.16 11.11 -10.58
N LYS A 228 -0.33 12.11 -9.84
CA LYS A 228 -0.02 13.53 -10.04
C LYS A 228 1.29 13.96 -9.36
N MET A 229 1.86 13.10 -8.54
CA MET A 229 3.03 13.41 -7.69
C MET A 229 4.32 12.87 -8.30
N ASN A 230 5.43 13.58 -8.09
CA ASN A 230 6.77 13.06 -8.34
C ASN A 230 7.38 12.46 -7.05
N GLU A 231 8.53 11.78 -7.16
CA GLU A 231 9.16 11.04 -6.05
C GLU A 231 9.39 11.87 -4.78
N ALA A 232 9.94 13.06 -4.93
CA ALA A 232 10.21 13.95 -3.81
C ALA A 232 8.90 14.39 -3.13
N ASP A 233 7.87 14.69 -3.93
CA ASP A 233 6.56 15.09 -3.43
C ASP A 233 5.82 13.94 -2.74
N LEU A 234 6.04 12.67 -3.15
CA LEU A 234 5.43 11.50 -2.49
C LEU A 234 5.81 11.41 -1.02
N VAL A 235 7.10 11.54 -0.71
CA VAL A 235 7.59 11.43 0.68
C VAL A 235 7.04 12.58 1.54
N PHE A 236 6.94 13.78 0.98
CA PHE A 236 6.40 14.94 1.69
C PHE A 236 4.88 14.81 1.91
N ALA A 237 4.13 14.51 0.85
CA ALA A 237 2.67 14.43 0.90
C ALA A 237 2.18 13.29 1.82
N LEU A 238 2.92 12.19 1.89
CA LEU A 238 2.61 11.06 2.77
C LEU A 238 3.18 11.23 4.18
N GLY A 239 4.30 11.94 4.33
CA GLY A 239 4.95 12.19 5.63
C GLY A 239 4.27 13.26 6.49
N GLN A 240 3.44 14.13 5.92
CA GLN A 240 2.63 15.10 6.67
C GLN A 240 1.33 14.52 7.25
N GLY A 241 1.00 13.27 6.92
CA GLY A 241 -0.19 12.55 7.40
C GLY A 241 -0.04 12.04 8.84
N GLY A 242 0.28 12.92 9.78
CA GLY A 242 0.23 12.59 11.21
C GLY A 242 -1.22 12.52 11.68
N ALA A 243 -1.73 11.31 11.92
CA ALA A 243 -2.87 10.98 12.79
C ALA A 243 -4.22 11.71 12.58
N LYS A 244 -4.40 12.46 11.49
CA LYS A 244 -5.70 13.03 11.09
C LYS A 244 -6.02 12.62 9.67
N ASP A 245 -7.27 12.30 9.42
CA ASP A 245 -7.88 11.80 8.18
C ASP A 245 -7.75 12.72 6.95
N SER A 246 -6.75 13.61 6.91
CA SER A 246 -6.55 14.67 5.92
C SER A 246 -5.39 14.43 4.95
N GLY A 247 -4.73 13.27 4.99
CA GLY A 247 -3.68 12.88 4.04
C GLY A 247 -4.23 12.14 2.80
N ILE A 248 -3.38 11.82 1.82
CA ILE A 248 -3.78 11.03 0.63
C ILE A 248 -4.42 9.70 1.05
N PHE A 249 -3.83 9.03 2.05
CA PHE A 249 -4.36 7.79 2.63
C PHE A 249 -5.50 8.00 3.64
N GLY A 250 -5.83 9.26 3.93
CA GLY A 250 -6.94 9.62 4.79
C GLY A 250 -8.26 9.15 4.19
N TYR A 251 -9.16 8.74 5.06
CA TYR A 251 -10.53 8.45 4.71
C TYR A 251 -11.27 9.72 4.33
N SER A 252 -12.00 9.70 3.21
CA SER A 252 -12.78 10.86 2.76
C SER A 252 -14.25 10.48 2.59
N GLU A 253 -15.15 11.35 3.06
CA GLU A 253 -16.59 11.25 2.77
C GLU A 253 -16.89 11.26 1.25
N VAL A 254 -15.94 11.71 0.44
CA VAL A 254 -16.01 11.59 -1.02
C VAL A 254 -16.01 10.12 -1.46
N ASP A 255 -15.31 9.23 -0.78
CA ASP A 255 -15.24 7.80 -1.12
C ASP A 255 -16.61 7.13 -0.92
N LYS A 256 -17.33 7.49 0.15
CA LYS A 256 -18.73 7.09 0.40
C LYS A 256 -19.64 7.55 -0.73
N LYS A 257 -19.54 8.83 -1.11
CA LYS A 257 -20.38 9.44 -2.15
C LYS A 257 -20.11 8.87 -3.54
N LEU A 258 -18.86 8.58 -3.89
CA LEU A 258 -18.48 7.99 -5.17
C LEU A 258 -19.03 6.57 -5.33
N ALA A 259 -19.03 5.77 -4.26
CA ALA A 259 -19.63 4.44 -4.27
C ALA A 259 -21.16 4.50 -4.46
N GLN A 260 -21.83 5.49 -3.85
CA GLN A 260 -23.28 5.70 -3.98
C GLN A 260 -23.70 6.24 -5.35
N ALA A 261 -22.83 6.99 -6.05
CA ALA A 261 -23.11 7.52 -7.37
C ALA A 261 -22.91 6.51 -8.53
N SER A 262 -22.33 5.34 -8.22
CA SER A 262 -21.96 4.31 -9.20
C SER A 262 -22.86 3.07 -9.16
N GLY A 263 -23.88 3.06 -8.30
CA GLY A 263 -24.92 2.03 -8.20
C GLY A 263 -26.27 2.54 -8.70
#